data_AF-A0A093V5E2-F1
#
_entry.id   AF-A0A093V5E2-F1
#
_cell.length_a   1.000
_cell.length_b   1.000
_cell.length_c   1.000
_cell.angle_alpha   90.00
_cell.angle_beta   90.00
_cell.angle_gamma   90.00
#
_symmetry.space_group_name_H-M   'P 1'
#
loop_
_entity.id
_entity.type
_entity.pdbx_description
1 polymer ?
#
loop_
_entity_poly.entity_id
_entity_poly.type
_entity_poly.pdbx_seq_one_letter_code
_entity_poly.pdbx_strand_id
1 'polypeptide(L)'
;MAQLSGSDVSKVESDILQTISLADTVVTLVREPSRSSWRGEALDDNGQSRIPVLRLLEFEEHLVFSDGKVDYPTKAVEETGQVKGLGEKFRLYWGASNNHQSPSPGLGPFPELPPAGVSCWSYFLYALGIHPGMQVASWRPSIDGYINTQNGGVEMEIDGSVLCHIINPYSTTPDPDPWACQEEEEMPNRREAKQVTFPFGELAWSTVEGKTHAHFKPGLEKELANAKVPFGDEVGSKFEPGTLIASYLTALNHGASDPNFQLASPTAPISERIDRFVKCFMALAKGGREPLIISRDWLEEAALIKRRVLAEGGSNRSFYDDIIDAIDAVDKSEMPRDTKGFIKHEIRLRFFFEKDSFHFYLDGGTETSGPVPFYWIERLSKEVLESYKSHPAGTWKRTLYESRHDVQSVLRVYHACT
;
A
#
# COMPACT_ATOMS: atom_id res chain seq x y z
N MET A 1 -56.45 -7.76 24.15
CA MET A 1 -55.41 -7.30 25.09
C MET A 1 -54.07 -7.63 24.43
N ALA A 2 -53.44 -6.66 23.78
CA ALA A 2 -52.33 -5.81 24.28
C ALA A 2 -51.00 -6.61 24.34
N GLN A 3 -49.83 -6.16 23.87
CA GLN A 3 -49.38 -4.92 23.22
C GLN A 3 -48.02 -5.28 22.55
N LEU A 4 -47.79 -4.93 21.28
CA LEU A 4 -46.51 -5.11 20.58
C LEU A 4 -45.68 -3.82 20.75
N SER A 5 -44.47 -3.97 21.30
CA SER A 5 -43.49 -2.90 21.50
C SER A 5 -42.68 -2.70 20.21
N GLY A 6 -42.90 -1.57 19.53
CA GLY A 6 -42.09 -1.13 18.40
C GLY A 6 -40.72 -0.67 18.88
N SER A 7 -39.65 -1.26 18.33
CA SER A 7 -38.27 -0.87 18.58
C SER A 7 -37.85 0.34 17.75
N ASP A 8 -36.97 1.15 18.32
CA ASP A 8 -36.51 2.50 17.96
C ASP A 8 -35.94 2.76 16.55
N VAL A 9 -36.14 1.86 15.58
CA VAL A 9 -35.66 2.04 14.20
C VAL A 9 -36.54 3.04 13.43
N SER A 10 -37.85 3.13 13.75
CA SER A 10 -38.77 4.03 13.03
C SER A 10 -38.75 5.49 13.51
N LYS A 11 -38.03 5.81 14.60
CA LYS A 11 -37.85 7.20 15.06
C LYS A 11 -36.64 7.88 14.41
N VAL A 12 -35.60 7.13 14.07
CA VAL A 12 -34.40 7.66 13.40
C VAL A 12 -34.69 8.07 11.95
N GLU A 13 -35.55 7.33 11.25
CA GLU A 13 -35.93 7.67 9.87
C GLU A 13 -36.87 8.89 9.79
N SER A 14 -37.65 9.16 10.84
CA SER A 14 -38.54 10.32 10.93
C SER A 14 -37.78 11.63 11.20
N ASP A 15 -36.69 11.58 11.97
CA ASP A 15 -35.90 12.76 12.33
C ASP A 15 -34.92 13.18 11.20
N ILE A 16 -34.54 12.25 10.32
CA ILE A 16 -33.74 12.54 9.11
C ILE A 16 -34.58 13.25 8.05
N LEU A 17 -35.87 12.90 7.92
CA LEU A 17 -36.75 13.50 6.91
C LEU A 17 -37.28 14.89 7.28
N GLN A 18 -37.37 15.22 8.58
CA GLN A 18 -37.81 16.55 9.02
C GLN A 18 -36.70 17.61 9.05
N THR A 19 -35.42 17.21 9.06
CA THR A 19 -34.27 18.15 8.98
C THR A 19 -33.94 18.55 7.53
N ILE A 20 -34.49 17.84 6.54
CA ILE A 20 -34.33 18.11 5.09
C ILE A 20 -35.18 19.32 4.62
N SER A 21 -36.05 19.88 5.46
CA SER A 21 -37.07 20.86 5.03
C SER A 21 -36.76 22.35 5.30
N LEU A 22 -35.63 22.75 5.88
CA LEU A 22 -35.44 24.15 6.34
C LEU A 22 -34.04 24.72 6.09
N ALA A 23 -33.66 24.92 4.83
CA ALA A 23 -32.53 25.79 4.48
C ALA A 23 -32.89 26.69 3.29
N ASP A 24 -33.60 27.77 3.60
CA ASP A 24 -33.79 28.94 2.74
C ASP A 24 -32.50 29.80 2.71
N THR A 25 -31.93 29.93 1.51
CA THR A 25 -31.38 31.13 0.83
C THR A 25 -30.56 32.21 1.60
N VAL A 26 -29.34 32.55 1.11
CA VAL A 26 -28.93 33.87 0.53
C VAL A 26 -27.38 34.11 0.48
N VAL A 27 -26.85 34.18 -0.75
CA VAL A 27 -26.01 35.20 -1.45
C VAL A 27 -24.80 35.89 -0.74
N THR A 28 -23.57 35.85 -1.34
CA THR A 28 -22.90 37.01 -2.01
C THR A 28 -21.54 36.73 -2.69
N LEU A 29 -21.39 37.35 -3.87
CA LEU A 29 -20.24 37.93 -4.59
C LEU A 29 -18.91 37.15 -4.75
N VAL A 30 -18.83 36.54 -5.92
CA VAL A 30 -17.63 36.20 -6.70
C VAL A 30 -16.64 37.37 -6.76
N ARG A 31 -15.42 37.18 -6.23
CA ARG A 31 -14.24 37.80 -6.83
C ARG A 31 -13.79 36.88 -7.95
N GLU A 32 -13.66 37.47 -9.14
CA GLU A 32 -13.54 36.79 -10.43
C GLU A 32 -12.60 35.57 -10.41
N PRO A 33 -13.01 34.41 -10.95
CA PRO A 33 -12.10 33.33 -11.32
C PRO A 33 -11.34 33.70 -12.60
N SER A 34 -10.78 34.91 -12.69
CA SER A 34 -10.42 35.51 -13.98
C SER A 34 -9.18 34.91 -14.65
N ARG A 35 -8.53 33.88 -14.09
CA ARG A 35 -7.30 33.29 -14.68
C ARG A 35 -7.07 31.80 -14.45
N SER A 36 -8.07 31.00 -14.07
CA SER A 36 -7.90 29.54 -14.10
C SER A 36 -8.32 28.99 -15.47
N SER A 37 -7.50 28.11 -16.04
CA SER A 37 -7.83 27.34 -17.25
C SER A 37 -9.15 26.55 -17.12
N TRP A 38 -9.60 26.33 -15.88
CA TRP A 38 -10.82 25.63 -15.51
C TRP A 38 -12.09 26.49 -15.46
N ARG A 39 -12.00 27.80 -15.74
CA ARG A 39 -13.15 28.72 -15.60
C ARG A 39 -14.40 28.29 -16.36
N GLY A 40 -14.24 27.71 -17.55
CA GLY A 40 -15.35 27.26 -18.38
C GLY A 40 -16.10 26.04 -17.83
N GLU A 41 -15.47 25.25 -16.96
CA GLU A 41 -16.07 24.06 -16.35
C GLU A 41 -16.49 24.30 -14.90
N ALA A 42 -15.76 25.18 -14.21
CA ALA A 42 -16.02 25.54 -12.82
C ALA A 42 -17.31 26.37 -12.63
N LEU A 43 -17.89 26.90 -13.72
CA LEU A 43 -19.14 27.66 -13.70
C LEU A 43 -20.18 26.96 -14.57
N ASP A 44 -21.43 26.96 -14.13
CA ASP A 44 -22.56 26.55 -14.96
C ASP A 44 -23.01 27.66 -15.93
N ASP A 45 -24.02 27.37 -16.75
CA ASP A 45 -24.58 28.32 -17.73
C ASP A 45 -25.15 29.60 -17.07
N ASN A 46 -25.41 29.57 -15.76
CA ASN A 46 -25.90 30.68 -14.96
C ASN A 46 -24.78 31.42 -14.20
N GLY A 47 -23.52 31.00 -14.39
CA GLY A 47 -22.37 31.54 -13.66
C GLY A 47 -22.26 31.08 -12.21
N GLN A 48 -22.96 30.00 -11.82
CA GLN A 48 -22.86 29.39 -10.50
C GLN A 48 -21.70 28.41 -10.43
N SER A 49 -20.95 28.45 -9.32
CA SER A 49 -19.82 27.55 -9.09
C SER A 49 -20.24 26.08 -9.02
N ARG A 50 -19.48 25.23 -9.68
CA ARG A 50 -19.58 23.77 -9.63
C ARG A 50 -18.44 23.21 -8.77
N ILE A 51 -18.72 22.10 -8.10
CA ILE A 51 -17.72 21.34 -7.34
C ILE A 51 -17.20 20.23 -8.26
N PRO A 52 -15.89 20.18 -8.56
CA PRO A 52 -15.28 19.03 -9.23
C PRO A 52 -15.33 17.82 -8.29
N VAL A 53 -15.68 16.68 -8.86
CA VAL A 53 -15.77 15.39 -8.17
C VAL A 53 -14.90 14.41 -8.93
N LEU A 54 -13.78 14.02 -8.33
CA LEU A 54 -12.96 12.91 -8.83
C LEU A 54 -13.55 11.58 -8.37
N ARG A 55 -13.86 10.73 -9.35
CA ARG A 55 -14.42 9.40 -9.17
C ARG A 55 -13.38 8.34 -9.56
N LEU A 56 -13.55 7.16 -8.98
CA LEU A 56 -12.57 6.09 -9.09
C LEU A 56 -12.33 5.64 -10.53
N LEU A 57 -13.38 5.30 -11.27
CA LEU A 57 -13.26 4.68 -12.60
C LEU A 57 -12.55 5.60 -13.59
N GLU A 58 -13.00 6.86 -13.67
CA GLU A 58 -12.44 7.87 -14.55
C GLU A 58 -10.98 8.18 -14.20
N PHE A 59 -10.63 8.13 -12.91
CA PHE A 59 -9.26 8.35 -12.46
C PHE A 59 -8.34 7.14 -12.75
N GLU A 60 -8.81 5.91 -12.57
CA GLU A 60 -8.03 4.71 -12.94
C GLU A 60 -7.74 4.67 -14.44
N GLU A 61 -8.72 4.98 -15.28
CA GLU A 61 -8.53 5.10 -16.74
C GLU A 61 -7.50 6.18 -17.09
N HIS A 62 -7.55 7.32 -16.40
CA HIS A 62 -6.55 8.39 -16.54
C HIS A 62 -5.15 7.89 -16.16
N LEU A 63 -4.97 7.25 -15.00
CA LEU A 63 -3.67 6.72 -14.56
C LEU A 63 -3.09 5.73 -15.57
N VAL A 64 -3.91 4.82 -16.11
CA VAL A 64 -3.45 3.86 -17.14
C VAL A 64 -3.00 4.59 -18.41
N PHE A 65 -3.71 5.65 -18.81
CA PHE A 65 -3.40 6.37 -20.04
C PHE A 65 -2.20 7.33 -19.91
N SER A 66 -2.13 8.09 -18.81
CA SER A 66 -1.10 9.12 -18.58
C SER A 66 0.18 8.51 -18.01
N ASP A 67 0.04 7.68 -16.98
CA ASP A 67 1.17 7.24 -16.14
C ASP A 67 1.56 5.80 -16.47
N GLY A 68 0.66 5.05 -17.11
CA GLY A 68 0.94 3.77 -17.76
C GLY A 68 1.61 3.89 -19.14
N LYS A 69 2.05 5.08 -19.56
CA LYS A 69 2.80 5.28 -20.82
C LYS A 69 4.10 6.06 -20.64
N VAL A 70 4.60 6.17 -19.41
CA VAL A 70 5.81 6.96 -19.14
C VAL A 70 7.00 6.31 -19.87
N ASP A 71 7.40 6.93 -20.97
CA ASP A 71 8.66 6.66 -21.65
C ASP A 71 9.77 7.17 -20.73
N TYR A 72 10.45 6.25 -20.04
CA TYR A 72 11.64 6.63 -19.28
C TYR A 72 12.67 7.24 -20.24
N PRO A 73 13.30 8.38 -19.90
CA PRO A 73 14.30 8.98 -20.75
C PRO A 73 15.46 8.00 -20.92
N THR A 74 15.51 7.38 -22.10
CA THR A 74 16.56 6.47 -22.54
C THR A 74 17.87 7.24 -22.66
N LYS A 75 18.58 7.47 -21.55
CA LYS A 75 19.99 7.88 -21.63
C LYS A 75 20.83 6.63 -21.82
N ALA A 76 21.45 6.55 -23.00
CA ALA A 76 22.44 5.57 -23.48
C ALA A 76 21.90 4.24 -24.05
N VAL A 77 21.20 4.30 -25.18
CA VAL A 77 21.24 3.20 -26.16
C VAL A 77 21.51 3.78 -27.55
N GLU A 78 22.72 4.32 -27.74
CA GLU A 78 23.34 4.34 -29.05
C GLU A 78 24.56 3.42 -29.02
N GLU A 79 24.74 2.70 -30.13
CA GLU A 79 25.81 1.74 -30.40
C GLU A 79 25.64 0.34 -29.80
N THR A 80 24.78 -0.46 -30.43
CA THR A 80 25.21 -1.67 -31.14
C THR A 80 23.98 -2.38 -31.71
N GLY A 81 23.83 -2.29 -33.04
CA GLY A 81 22.84 -3.03 -33.79
C GLY A 81 23.08 -4.52 -33.66
N GLN A 82 22.22 -5.20 -32.90
CA GLN A 82 21.90 -6.61 -33.05
C GLN A 82 20.64 -6.91 -32.22
N VAL A 83 19.58 -7.31 -32.92
CA VAL A 83 18.29 -7.71 -32.34
C VAL A 83 18.45 -9.09 -31.71
N LYS A 84 18.70 -9.15 -30.40
CA LYS A 84 18.46 -10.32 -29.53
C LYS A 84 18.10 -9.87 -28.12
N GLY A 85 16.95 -10.35 -27.62
CA GLY A 85 16.50 -10.40 -26.22
C GLY A 85 16.73 -9.15 -25.35
N LEU A 86 15.70 -8.30 -25.20
CA LEU A 86 15.73 -7.07 -24.39
C LEU A 86 16.09 -7.28 -22.90
N GLY A 87 15.94 -8.48 -22.35
CA GLY A 87 16.22 -8.78 -20.94
C GLY A 87 17.71 -8.83 -20.54
N GLU A 88 18.66 -8.81 -21.48
CA GLU A 88 20.10 -8.90 -21.15
C GLU A 88 20.82 -7.55 -21.15
N LYS A 89 20.32 -6.52 -21.87
CA LYS A 89 21.02 -5.22 -21.98
C LYS A 89 20.85 -4.31 -20.76
N PHE A 90 19.83 -4.52 -19.92
CA PHE A 90 19.69 -3.79 -18.64
C PHE A 90 20.65 -4.29 -17.55
N ARG A 91 21.47 -5.33 -17.81
CA ARG A 91 22.34 -5.97 -16.81
C ARG A 91 23.63 -5.20 -16.46
N LEU A 92 23.96 -4.09 -17.13
CA LEU A 92 25.30 -3.50 -17.06
C LEU A 92 25.43 -2.12 -16.38
N TYR A 93 24.36 -1.52 -15.85
CA TYR A 93 24.47 -0.23 -15.15
C TYR A 93 24.06 -0.35 -13.68
N TRP A 94 24.95 -0.96 -12.88
CA TRP A 94 24.93 -0.85 -11.42
C TRP A 94 26.22 -0.16 -11.00
N GLY A 95 26.12 1.16 -10.85
CA GLY A 95 27.22 2.03 -10.45
C GLY A 95 26.70 3.45 -10.34
N ALA A 96 26.84 4.03 -9.14
CA ALA A 96 26.39 5.36 -8.78
C ALA A 96 26.59 6.39 -9.90
N SER A 97 25.51 7.09 -10.27
CA SER A 97 25.61 8.29 -11.08
C SER A 97 24.75 9.40 -10.49
N ASN A 98 25.37 10.17 -9.60
CA ASN A 98 25.02 11.57 -9.40
C ASN A 98 25.21 12.28 -10.74
N ASN A 99 24.13 12.63 -11.44
CA ASN A 99 24.10 13.77 -12.37
C ASN A 99 22.66 14.10 -12.77
N HIS A 100 22.11 15.14 -12.13
CA HIS A 100 20.94 15.86 -12.59
C HIS A 100 21.19 16.47 -13.97
N GLN A 101 20.54 15.94 -14.99
CA GLN A 101 20.22 16.68 -16.21
C GLN A 101 19.00 16.04 -16.87
N SER A 102 17.84 16.67 -16.67
CA SER A 102 16.57 16.31 -17.33
C SER A 102 16.68 16.56 -18.85
N PRO A 103 16.37 15.58 -19.71
CA PRO A 103 16.06 15.86 -21.10
C PRO A 103 14.56 16.19 -21.22
N SER A 104 14.25 17.32 -21.86
CA SER A 104 12.89 17.71 -22.19
C SER A 104 12.32 16.84 -23.31
N PRO A 105 11.18 16.14 -23.13
CA PRO A 105 10.40 15.64 -24.25
C PRO A 105 9.54 16.80 -24.78
N GLY A 106 9.51 16.96 -26.10
CA GLY A 106 8.64 17.91 -26.78
C GLY A 106 7.19 17.50 -26.65
N LEU A 107 6.51 17.97 -25.61
CA LEU A 107 5.06 18.07 -25.55
C LEU A 107 4.65 19.48 -26.01
N GLY A 108 3.53 19.56 -26.73
CA GLY A 108 2.96 20.83 -27.21
C GLY A 108 2.75 21.86 -26.08
N PRO A 109 2.33 23.10 -26.41
CA PRO A 109 2.32 24.20 -25.46
C PRO A 109 1.52 23.81 -24.20
N PHE A 110 2.24 23.66 -23.09
CA PHE A 110 1.64 23.46 -21.77
C PHE A 110 0.73 24.68 -21.49
N PRO A 111 -0.50 24.45 -20.98
CA PRO A 111 -1.35 25.56 -20.55
C PRO A 111 -0.62 26.39 -19.49
N GLU A 112 -0.80 27.71 -19.52
CA GLU A 112 -0.26 28.61 -18.49
C GLU A 112 -0.74 28.17 -17.09
N LEU A 113 0.20 28.07 -16.15
CA LEU A 113 -0.13 27.77 -14.76
C LEU A 113 -1.06 28.85 -14.19
N PRO A 114 -2.08 28.47 -13.39
CA PRO A 114 -2.90 29.46 -12.71
C PRO A 114 -2.01 30.34 -11.81
N PRO A 115 -2.35 31.63 -11.59
CA PRO A 115 -1.57 32.48 -10.70
C PRO A 115 -1.66 32.01 -9.24
N ALA A 116 -0.55 32.11 -8.50
CA ALA A 116 -0.44 31.73 -7.09
C ALA A 116 -1.46 32.52 -6.25
N GLY A 117 -2.46 31.81 -5.69
CA GLY A 117 -3.32 32.38 -4.66
C GLY A 117 -4.83 32.11 -4.70
N VAL A 118 -5.40 31.35 -5.66
CA VAL A 118 -6.88 31.33 -5.80
C VAL A 118 -7.56 29.95 -5.95
N SER A 119 -6.84 28.85 -6.16
CA SER A 119 -7.47 27.51 -6.17
C SER A 119 -6.47 26.38 -5.92
N CYS A 120 -6.40 25.89 -4.68
CA CYS A 120 -5.49 24.80 -4.29
C CYS A 120 -5.75 23.50 -5.07
N TRP A 121 -7.01 23.18 -5.41
CA TRP A 121 -7.29 21.98 -6.21
C TRP A 121 -6.87 22.12 -7.66
N SER A 122 -6.85 23.34 -8.24
CA SER A 122 -6.43 23.49 -9.64
C SER A 122 -4.95 23.14 -9.81
N TYR A 123 -4.11 23.46 -8.82
CA TYR A 123 -2.73 22.99 -8.76
C TYR A 123 -2.62 21.50 -8.50
N PHE A 124 -3.51 20.94 -7.67
CA PHE A 124 -3.55 19.51 -7.41
C PHE A 124 -3.87 18.72 -8.68
N LEU A 125 -4.96 19.06 -9.38
CA LEU A 125 -5.32 18.44 -10.67
C LEU A 125 -4.23 18.63 -11.72
N TYR A 126 -3.68 19.85 -11.83
CA TYR A 126 -2.57 20.12 -12.75
C TYR A 126 -1.35 19.23 -12.45
N ALA A 127 -1.00 19.07 -11.17
CA ALA A 127 0.10 18.18 -10.76
C ALA A 127 -0.18 16.71 -11.09
N LEU A 128 -1.44 16.29 -11.16
CA LEU A 128 -1.84 14.95 -11.58
C LEU A 128 -1.96 14.81 -13.11
N GLY A 129 -1.57 15.84 -13.88
CA GLY A 129 -1.71 15.86 -15.33
C GLY A 129 -3.17 15.92 -15.81
N ILE A 130 -4.09 16.31 -14.92
CA ILE A 130 -5.51 16.47 -15.24
C ILE A 130 -5.73 17.92 -15.68
N HIS A 131 -6.28 18.07 -16.88
CA HIS A 131 -6.53 19.34 -17.53
C HIS A 131 -8.01 19.50 -17.89
N PRO A 132 -8.48 20.74 -18.11
CA PRO A 132 -9.82 20.99 -18.62
C PRO A 132 -10.10 20.18 -19.90
N GLY A 133 -11.29 19.61 -20.00
CA GLY A 133 -11.78 18.85 -21.14
C GLY A 133 -11.43 17.37 -21.13
N MET A 134 -10.62 16.88 -20.17
CA MET A 134 -10.22 15.47 -20.10
C MET A 134 -11.32 14.53 -19.57
N GLN A 135 -12.44 15.07 -19.07
CA GLN A 135 -13.57 14.30 -18.52
C GLN A 135 -13.20 13.35 -17.36
N VAL A 136 -12.07 13.58 -16.69
CA VAL A 136 -11.63 12.81 -15.52
C VAL A 136 -12.38 13.24 -14.25
N ALA A 137 -12.66 14.54 -14.13
CA ALA A 137 -13.48 15.08 -13.05
C ALA A 137 -14.92 15.26 -13.56
N SER A 138 -15.88 14.72 -12.80
CA SER A 138 -17.29 15.05 -12.97
C SER A 138 -17.61 16.35 -12.22
N TRP A 139 -18.72 16.99 -12.54
CA TRP A 139 -19.10 18.26 -11.93
C TRP A 139 -20.48 18.15 -11.32
N ARG A 140 -20.61 18.54 -10.06
CA ARG A 140 -21.92 18.67 -9.42
C ARG A 140 -22.20 20.11 -9.00
N PRO A 141 -23.48 20.52 -8.96
CA PRO A 141 -23.86 21.78 -8.37
C PRO A 141 -23.42 21.85 -6.90
N SER A 142 -22.98 23.03 -6.46
CA SER A 142 -22.66 23.30 -5.06
C SER A 142 -23.94 23.46 -4.22
N ILE A 143 -24.57 22.33 -3.88
CA ILE A 143 -25.83 22.29 -3.11
C ILE A 143 -25.64 22.10 -1.59
N ASP A 144 -24.43 21.80 -1.12
CA ASP A 144 -24.18 21.35 0.27
C ASP A 144 -24.02 22.47 1.30
N GLY A 145 -24.39 23.69 0.95
CA GLY A 145 -24.08 24.87 1.75
C GLY A 145 -22.61 25.28 1.62
N TYR A 146 -22.36 26.56 1.91
CA TYR A 146 -21.05 27.19 1.80
C TYR A 146 -20.10 26.61 2.86
N ILE A 147 -19.09 25.83 2.46
CA ILE A 147 -17.94 25.61 3.33
C ILE A 147 -17.02 26.82 3.14
N ASN A 148 -16.87 27.58 4.22
CA ASN A 148 -16.05 28.79 4.25
C ASN A 148 -14.57 28.42 4.16
N THR A 149 -14.01 28.36 2.95
CA THR A 149 -12.57 28.55 2.82
C THR A 149 -12.31 30.03 3.08
N GLN A 150 -11.77 30.36 4.25
CA GLN A 150 -11.54 31.74 4.71
C GLN A 150 -10.69 32.59 3.75
N ASN A 151 -10.12 31.98 2.71
CA ASN A 151 -9.21 32.57 1.74
C ASN A 151 -9.76 32.59 0.29
N GLY A 152 -11.04 32.27 0.06
CA GLY A 152 -11.62 32.25 -1.29
C GLY A 152 -11.15 31.07 -2.16
N GLY A 153 -10.77 29.96 -1.52
CA GLY A 153 -10.46 28.71 -2.20
C GLY A 153 -11.72 28.01 -2.70
N VAL A 154 -11.58 27.28 -3.78
CA VAL A 154 -12.67 26.43 -4.29
C VAL A 154 -12.51 25.02 -3.70
N GLU A 155 -13.61 24.34 -3.50
CA GLU A 155 -13.64 22.98 -2.95
C GLU A 155 -13.61 21.92 -4.05
N MET A 156 -13.22 20.71 -3.67
CA MET A 156 -13.21 19.55 -4.54
C MET A 156 -13.60 18.33 -3.72
N GLU A 157 -14.46 17.49 -4.28
CA GLU A 157 -14.80 16.20 -3.71
C GLU A 157 -13.92 15.13 -4.35
N ILE A 158 -13.38 14.24 -3.52
CA ILE A 158 -12.49 13.18 -3.93
C ILE A 158 -12.98 11.90 -3.26
N ASP A 159 -13.24 10.87 -4.05
CA ASP A 159 -13.49 9.53 -3.50
C ASP A 159 -12.27 9.07 -2.68
N GLY A 160 -12.50 8.45 -1.52
CA GLY A 160 -11.43 7.94 -0.67
C GLY A 160 -10.51 6.96 -1.42
N SER A 161 -11.07 6.15 -2.33
CA SER A 161 -10.28 5.25 -3.18
C SER A 161 -9.37 6.01 -4.14
N VAL A 162 -9.85 7.09 -4.75
CA VAL A 162 -9.01 7.96 -5.60
C VAL A 162 -7.84 8.53 -4.79
N LEU A 163 -8.10 8.98 -3.57
CA LEU A 163 -7.05 9.48 -2.70
C LEU A 163 -5.98 8.41 -2.40
N CYS A 164 -6.38 7.14 -2.21
CA CYS A 164 -5.42 6.04 -2.09
C CYS A 164 -4.58 5.83 -3.35
N HIS A 165 -5.18 5.95 -4.55
CA HIS A 165 -4.45 5.87 -5.83
C HIS A 165 -3.53 7.06 -6.09
N ILE A 166 -3.67 8.16 -5.35
CA ILE A 166 -2.72 9.28 -5.39
C ILE A 166 -1.62 9.04 -4.34
N ILE A 167 -1.99 8.72 -3.10
CA ILE A 167 -1.04 8.56 -2.00
C ILE A 167 -0.08 7.41 -2.25
N ASN A 168 -0.57 6.22 -2.60
CA ASN A 168 0.25 5.02 -2.71
C ASN A 168 1.41 5.15 -3.71
N PRO A 169 1.19 5.58 -4.97
CA PRO A 169 2.28 5.73 -5.92
C PRO A 169 3.09 7.02 -5.73
N TYR A 170 2.49 8.13 -5.28
CA TYR A 170 3.17 9.43 -5.37
C TYR A 170 3.73 9.96 -4.06
N SER A 171 3.36 9.39 -2.91
CA SER A 171 3.90 9.87 -1.63
C SER A 171 5.41 9.72 -1.60
N THR A 172 6.13 10.79 -1.26
CA THR A 172 7.50 10.66 -0.80
C THR A 172 7.44 10.01 0.56
N THR A 173 7.88 8.76 0.66
CA THR A 173 8.23 8.22 1.97
C THR A 173 9.36 9.13 2.49
N PRO A 174 9.30 9.68 3.72
CA PRO A 174 10.55 9.89 4.41
C PRO A 174 11.15 8.50 4.42
N ASP A 175 12.18 8.25 3.60
CA ASP A 175 12.94 7.03 3.75
C ASP A 175 13.24 6.94 5.24
N PRO A 176 12.73 5.95 5.98
CA PRO A 176 13.53 5.54 7.10
C PRO A 176 14.84 5.17 6.42
N ASP A 177 15.91 5.92 6.72
CA ASP A 177 17.26 5.51 6.35
C ASP A 177 17.28 3.97 6.49
N PRO A 178 17.67 3.18 5.48
CA PRO A 178 17.50 1.73 5.50
C PRO A 178 18.11 1.04 6.74
N TRP A 179 18.94 1.76 7.48
CA TRP A 179 19.61 1.38 8.71
C TRP A 179 18.88 1.83 10.00
N ALA A 180 17.86 2.69 9.90
CA ALA A 180 17.22 3.44 10.99
C ALA A 180 15.83 2.92 11.39
N CYS A 181 15.21 2.02 10.62
CA CYS A 181 14.03 1.28 11.07
C CYS A 181 14.35 -0.21 11.08
N GLN A 182 14.86 -0.69 12.21
CA GLN A 182 15.09 -2.12 12.45
C GLN A 182 13.81 -2.79 12.99
N GLU A 183 12.91 -2.04 13.62
CA GLU A 183 11.71 -2.57 14.28
C GLU A 183 10.39 -2.00 13.69
N GLU A 184 9.30 -2.79 13.73
CA GLU A 184 7.96 -2.43 13.24
C GLU A 184 7.40 -1.15 13.92
N GLU A 185 7.79 -0.93 15.17
CA GLU A 185 7.39 0.21 16.00
C GLU A 185 8.05 1.53 15.55
N GLU A 186 9.13 1.45 14.77
CA GLU A 186 9.87 2.60 14.23
C GLU A 186 9.29 3.07 12.88
N MET A 187 8.49 2.23 12.21
CA MET A 187 7.83 2.62 10.97
C MET A 187 6.63 3.54 11.26
N PRO A 188 6.58 4.76 10.69
CA PRO A 188 5.49 5.68 10.94
C PRO A 188 4.16 5.07 10.45
N ASN A 189 3.17 4.95 11.35
CA ASN A 189 1.84 4.48 10.99
C ASN A 189 1.15 5.52 10.09
N ARG A 190 1.21 5.30 8.77
CA ARG A 190 0.58 6.19 7.77
C ARG A 190 -0.93 6.33 7.95
N ARG A 191 -1.61 5.39 8.63
CA ARG A 191 -3.04 5.49 8.94
C ARG A 191 -3.33 6.58 9.99
N GLU A 192 -2.34 6.91 10.80
CA GLU A 192 -2.42 7.97 11.83
C GLU A 192 -1.78 9.28 11.35
N ALA A 193 -1.04 9.26 10.25
CA ALA A 193 -0.53 10.47 9.62
C ALA A 193 -1.72 11.38 9.28
N LYS A 194 -1.59 12.68 9.57
CA LYS A 194 -2.55 13.72 9.17
C LYS A 194 -2.06 14.52 7.96
N GLN A 195 -0.95 14.10 7.38
CA GLN A 195 -0.28 14.75 6.27
C GLN A 195 0.53 13.75 5.45
N VAL A 196 0.65 14.02 4.15
CA VAL A 196 1.48 13.29 3.20
C VAL A 196 2.19 14.29 2.30
N THR A 197 3.49 14.06 2.08
CA THR A 197 4.31 14.85 1.17
C THR A 197 4.44 14.13 -0.17
N PHE A 198 4.46 14.91 -1.24
CA PHE A 198 4.67 14.48 -2.62
C PHE A 198 5.83 15.28 -3.23
N PRO A 199 6.42 14.83 -4.36
CA PRO A 199 7.39 15.64 -5.10
C PRO A 199 6.84 16.96 -5.65
N PHE A 200 5.52 17.18 -5.57
CA PHE A 200 4.81 18.32 -6.15
C PHE A 200 3.99 19.12 -5.12
N GLY A 201 4.09 18.81 -3.84
CA GLY A 201 3.36 19.51 -2.78
C GLY A 201 3.07 18.65 -1.57
N GLU A 202 2.18 19.14 -0.71
CA GLU A 202 1.84 18.50 0.56
C GLU A 202 0.32 18.47 0.72
N LEU A 203 -0.23 17.31 1.11
CA LEU A 203 -1.65 17.16 1.43
C LEU A 203 -1.80 16.89 2.92
N ALA A 204 -2.45 17.79 3.62
CA ALA A 204 -2.80 17.63 5.04
C ALA A 204 -4.31 17.48 5.19
N TRP A 205 -4.79 16.79 6.22
CA TRP A 205 -6.22 16.67 6.47
C TRP A 205 -6.60 16.83 7.95
N SER A 206 -7.81 17.34 8.17
CA SER A 206 -8.42 17.53 9.47
C SER A 206 -9.87 17.05 9.46
N THR A 207 -10.36 16.60 10.61
CA THR A 207 -11.77 16.24 10.77
C THR A 207 -12.52 17.43 11.37
N VAL A 208 -13.52 17.93 10.66
CA VAL A 208 -14.40 19.03 11.08
C VAL A 208 -15.83 18.53 10.96
N GLU A 209 -16.59 18.56 12.06
CA GLU A 209 -18.01 18.15 12.08
C GLU A 209 -18.26 16.72 11.52
N GLY A 210 -17.33 15.80 11.75
CA GLY A 210 -17.42 14.41 11.27
C GLY A 210 -17.07 14.22 9.80
N LYS A 211 -16.68 15.29 9.07
CA LYS A 211 -16.18 15.23 7.70
C LYS A 211 -14.66 15.41 7.66
N THR A 212 -13.98 14.70 6.76
CA THR A 212 -12.55 14.88 6.52
C THR A 212 -12.33 15.96 5.47
N HIS A 213 -11.67 17.04 5.85
CA HIS A 213 -11.28 18.12 4.96
C HIS A 213 -9.78 18.03 4.67
N ALA A 214 -9.41 17.93 3.41
CA ALA A 214 -8.02 17.92 2.97
C ALA A 214 -7.61 19.29 2.42
N HIS A 215 -6.39 19.71 2.71
CA HIS A 215 -5.77 20.93 2.23
C HIS A 215 -4.48 20.59 1.49
N PHE A 216 -4.44 20.92 0.21
CA PHE A 216 -3.25 20.77 -0.61
C PHE A 216 -2.46 22.08 -0.64
N LYS A 217 -1.19 22.01 -0.23
CA LYS A 217 -0.20 23.07 -0.36
C LYS A 217 0.65 22.76 -1.60
N PRO A 218 0.55 23.55 -2.68
CA PRO A 218 1.34 23.30 -3.87
C PRO A 218 2.83 23.51 -3.63
N GLY A 219 3.65 22.70 -4.31
CA GLY A 219 5.10 22.93 -4.44
C GLY A 219 5.42 24.10 -5.39
N LEU A 220 6.69 24.21 -5.78
CA LEU A 220 7.15 25.19 -6.75
C LEU A 220 6.56 24.90 -8.14
N GLU A 221 6.46 25.94 -8.98
CA GLU A 221 5.92 25.85 -10.34
C GLU A 221 6.60 24.74 -11.18
N LYS A 222 7.93 24.63 -11.05
CA LYS A 222 8.72 23.57 -11.69
C LYS A 222 8.33 22.18 -11.17
N GLU A 223 8.09 22.04 -9.87
CA GLU A 223 7.73 20.76 -9.23
C GLU A 223 6.33 20.30 -9.66
N LEU A 224 5.39 21.25 -9.80
CA LEU A 224 4.06 21.00 -10.33
C LEU A 224 4.11 20.53 -11.79
N ALA A 225 4.93 21.17 -12.62
CA ALA A 225 5.06 20.88 -14.05
C ALA A 225 5.90 19.64 -14.40
N ASN A 226 6.72 19.13 -13.49
CA ASN A 226 7.54 17.93 -13.73
C ASN A 226 6.67 16.69 -13.99
N ALA A 227 7.11 15.82 -14.90
CA ALA A 227 6.51 14.50 -15.07
C ALA A 227 6.54 13.73 -13.75
N LYS A 228 5.44 13.05 -13.41
CA LYS A 228 5.34 12.25 -12.19
C LYS A 228 5.82 10.83 -12.48
N VAL A 229 6.55 10.25 -11.55
CA VAL A 229 6.99 8.86 -11.62
C VAL A 229 6.37 8.13 -10.44
N PRO A 230 5.39 7.23 -10.67
CA PRO A 230 4.85 6.37 -9.62
C PRO A 230 5.97 5.60 -8.93
N PHE A 231 5.90 5.51 -7.60
CA PHE A 231 6.91 4.90 -6.71
C PHE A 231 8.29 5.57 -6.74
N GLY A 232 8.41 6.76 -7.34
CA GLY A 232 9.67 7.49 -7.47
C GLY A 232 10.62 6.91 -8.51
N ASP A 233 11.69 7.63 -8.81
CA ASP A 233 12.61 7.27 -9.90
C ASP A 233 13.33 5.93 -9.66
N GLU A 234 13.73 5.65 -8.42
CA GLU A 234 14.51 4.44 -8.10
C GLU A 234 13.72 3.14 -8.26
N VAL A 235 12.45 3.14 -7.85
CA VAL A 235 11.58 1.95 -7.94
C VAL A 235 10.85 1.93 -9.26
N GLY A 236 10.28 3.06 -9.68
CA GLY A 236 9.50 3.18 -10.91
C GLY A 236 10.32 2.77 -12.14
N SER A 237 11.58 3.21 -12.25
CA SER A 237 12.45 2.88 -13.39
C SER A 237 12.83 1.41 -13.53
N LYS A 238 12.55 0.57 -12.51
CA LYS A 238 12.79 -0.87 -12.56
C LYS A 238 11.73 -1.61 -13.37
N PHE A 239 10.54 -1.03 -13.54
CA PHE A 239 9.45 -1.63 -14.30
C PHE A 239 9.61 -1.35 -15.80
N GLU A 240 9.12 -2.29 -16.61
CA GLU A 240 9.05 -2.06 -18.05
C GLU A 240 8.20 -0.81 -18.35
N PRO A 241 8.57 0.01 -19.36
CA PRO A 241 7.80 1.18 -19.75
C PRO A 241 6.34 0.84 -19.97
N GLY A 242 5.48 1.52 -19.22
CA GLY A 242 4.04 1.39 -19.29
C GLY A 242 3.40 0.17 -18.62
N THR A 243 4.17 -0.66 -17.92
CA THR A 243 3.61 -1.78 -17.14
C THR A 243 3.37 -1.43 -15.67
N LEU A 244 3.97 -0.35 -15.16
CA LEU A 244 3.95 0.01 -13.74
C LEU A 244 2.54 0.16 -13.15
N ILE A 245 1.69 0.99 -13.76
CA ILE A 245 0.32 1.19 -13.28
C ILE A 245 -0.52 -0.08 -13.43
N ALA A 246 -0.34 -0.84 -14.51
CA ALA A 246 -1.01 -2.12 -14.69
C ALA A 246 -0.60 -3.14 -13.59
N SER A 247 0.69 -3.21 -13.26
CA SER A 247 1.22 -4.01 -12.16
C SER A 247 0.66 -3.58 -10.81
N TYR A 248 0.54 -2.26 -10.58
CA TYR A 248 -0.06 -1.71 -9.36
C TYR A 248 -1.53 -2.11 -9.21
N LEU A 249 -2.34 -1.90 -10.25
CA LEU A 249 -3.76 -2.29 -10.24
C LEU A 249 -3.93 -3.81 -10.13
N THR A 250 -3.05 -4.60 -10.75
CA THR A 250 -3.01 -6.05 -10.61
C THR A 250 -2.73 -6.46 -9.17
N ALA A 251 -1.76 -5.80 -8.50
CA ALA A 251 -1.44 -6.07 -7.11
C ALA A 251 -2.58 -5.70 -6.15
N LEU A 252 -3.33 -4.63 -6.43
CA LEU A 252 -4.52 -4.30 -5.64
C LEU A 252 -5.61 -5.38 -5.76
N ASN A 253 -5.87 -5.85 -6.99
CA ASN A 253 -6.94 -6.82 -7.23
C ASN A 253 -6.58 -8.25 -6.80
N HIS A 254 -5.31 -8.63 -6.88
CA HIS A 254 -4.87 -10.02 -6.69
C HIS A 254 -3.87 -10.20 -5.55
N GLY A 255 -3.54 -9.14 -4.83
CA GLY A 255 -2.56 -9.13 -3.74
C GLY A 255 -1.10 -9.00 -4.22
N ALA A 256 -0.79 -9.44 -5.43
CA ALA A 256 0.54 -9.32 -6.03
C ALA A 256 0.46 -9.05 -7.53
N SER A 257 1.42 -8.25 -8.02
CA SER A 257 1.54 -7.89 -9.45
C SER A 257 1.93 -9.05 -10.35
N ASP A 258 2.65 -10.05 -9.84
CA ASP A 258 2.98 -11.28 -10.57
C ASP A 258 2.12 -12.45 -10.05
N PRO A 259 1.39 -13.16 -10.94
CA PRO A 259 0.66 -14.38 -10.64
C PRO A 259 1.45 -15.44 -9.89
N ASN A 260 2.78 -15.53 -9.98
CA ASN A 260 3.58 -16.50 -9.23
C ASN A 260 3.53 -16.28 -7.71
N PHE A 261 3.26 -15.05 -7.29
CA PHE A 261 3.26 -14.62 -5.90
C PHE A 261 1.84 -14.49 -5.31
N GLN A 262 0.78 -14.63 -6.11
CA GLN A 262 -0.61 -14.51 -5.62
C GLN A 262 -0.94 -15.65 -4.64
N LEU A 263 -1.43 -15.31 -3.44
CA LEU A 263 -1.92 -16.31 -2.48
C LEU A 263 -3.20 -16.99 -2.99
N ALA A 264 -3.53 -18.14 -2.42
CA ALA A 264 -4.82 -18.76 -2.68
C ALA A 264 -5.95 -17.90 -2.08
N SER A 265 -7.16 -18.05 -2.60
CA SER A 265 -8.34 -17.35 -2.07
C SER A 265 -8.46 -17.54 -0.55
N PRO A 266 -8.83 -16.50 0.23
CA PRO A 266 -9.07 -16.65 1.67
C PRO A 266 -10.14 -17.69 2.01
N THR A 267 -11.06 -17.95 1.08
CA THR A 267 -12.14 -18.95 1.19
C THR A 267 -11.72 -20.36 0.76
N ALA A 268 -10.52 -20.53 0.19
CA ALA A 268 -10.00 -21.84 -0.20
C ALA A 268 -9.67 -22.70 1.04
N PRO A 269 -9.64 -24.04 0.90
CA PRO A 269 -9.21 -24.93 1.98
C PRO A 269 -7.84 -24.56 2.54
N ILE A 270 -7.66 -24.71 3.85
CA ILE A 270 -6.40 -24.31 4.53
C ILE A 270 -5.16 -25.01 3.95
N SER A 271 -5.28 -26.26 3.49
CA SER A 271 -4.19 -27.00 2.84
C SER A 271 -3.74 -26.35 1.53
N GLU A 272 -4.68 -25.83 0.73
CA GLU A 272 -4.37 -25.12 -0.51
C GLU A 272 -3.73 -23.76 -0.21
N ARG A 273 -4.24 -23.05 0.79
CA ARG A 273 -3.66 -21.79 1.27
C ARG A 273 -2.22 -21.99 1.75
N ILE A 274 -1.94 -23.07 2.49
CA ILE A 274 -0.59 -23.43 2.95
C ILE A 274 0.34 -23.74 1.78
N ASP A 275 -0.07 -24.63 0.87
CA ASP A 275 0.74 -24.99 -0.30
C ASP A 275 1.10 -23.75 -1.13
N ARG A 276 0.12 -22.88 -1.37
CA ARG A 276 0.33 -21.66 -2.13
C ARG A 276 1.22 -20.65 -1.39
N PHE A 277 0.97 -20.44 -0.10
CA PHE A 277 1.80 -19.62 0.78
C PHE A 277 3.27 -20.05 0.74
N VAL A 278 3.55 -21.34 0.93
CA VAL A 278 4.93 -21.88 0.90
C VAL A 278 5.57 -21.66 -0.46
N LYS A 279 4.84 -21.88 -1.56
CA LYS A 279 5.34 -21.63 -2.93
C LYS A 279 5.69 -20.16 -3.15
N CYS A 280 4.84 -19.23 -2.71
CA CYS A 280 5.11 -17.79 -2.85
C CYS A 280 6.37 -17.38 -2.08
N PHE A 281 6.53 -17.80 -0.83
CA PHE A 281 7.72 -17.47 -0.05
C PHE A 281 8.99 -18.16 -0.55
N MET A 282 8.89 -19.36 -1.10
CA MET A 282 10.01 -20.01 -1.80
C MET A 282 10.40 -19.27 -3.09
N ALA A 283 9.44 -18.67 -3.80
CA ALA A 283 9.71 -17.83 -4.95
C ALA A 283 10.36 -16.51 -4.53
N LEU A 284 9.88 -15.87 -3.46
CA LEU A 284 10.48 -14.66 -2.87
C LEU A 284 11.92 -14.91 -2.43
N ALA A 285 12.17 -15.98 -1.68
CA ALA A 285 13.50 -16.34 -1.21
C ALA A 285 14.49 -16.71 -2.33
N LYS A 286 13.99 -17.15 -3.49
CA LYS A 286 14.81 -17.40 -4.68
C LYS A 286 15.03 -16.15 -5.53
N GLY A 287 14.42 -15.02 -5.14
CA GLY A 287 14.39 -13.71 -5.78
C GLY A 287 14.96 -13.62 -7.20
N GLY A 288 14.07 -13.48 -8.20
CA GLY A 288 14.43 -12.91 -9.49
C GLY A 288 14.69 -11.40 -9.37
N ARG A 289 15.49 -10.82 -10.27
CA ARG A 289 15.78 -9.38 -10.31
C ARG A 289 14.62 -8.50 -10.80
N GLU A 290 13.42 -9.07 -10.92
CA GLU A 290 12.26 -8.39 -11.49
C GLU A 290 11.50 -7.64 -10.38
N PRO A 291 10.99 -6.44 -10.67
CA PRO A 291 10.30 -5.66 -9.67
C PRO A 291 8.93 -6.28 -9.34
N LEU A 292 8.60 -6.32 -8.06
CA LEU A 292 7.37 -6.92 -7.56
C LEU A 292 6.63 -5.94 -6.64
N ILE A 293 5.36 -5.69 -6.95
CA ILE A 293 4.41 -4.99 -6.08
C ILE A 293 3.59 -6.04 -5.32
N ILE A 294 3.55 -5.92 -4.00
CA ILE A 294 2.73 -6.71 -3.07
C ILE A 294 1.83 -5.75 -2.29
N SER A 295 0.54 -6.07 -2.18
CA SER A 295 -0.41 -5.26 -1.41
C SER A 295 -0.31 -5.54 0.09
N ARG A 296 -0.84 -4.61 0.90
CA ARG A 296 -0.94 -4.84 2.36
C ARG A 296 -1.84 -6.04 2.68
N ASP A 297 -2.94 -6.21 1.95
CA ASP A 297 -3.88 -7.31 2.15
C ASP A 297 -3.22 -8.67 1.93
N TRP A 298 -2.29 -8.77 0.98
CA TRP A 298 -1.47 -9.96 0.78
C TRP A 298 -0.64 -10.30 2.03
N LEU A 299 -0.02 -9.30 2.66
CA LEU A 299 0.78 -9.49 3.88
C LEU A 299 -0.09 -9.92 5.06
N GLU A 300 -1.26 -9.31 5.19
CA GLU A 300 -2.23 -9.64 6.24
C GLU A 300 -2.76 -11.07 6.08
N GLU A 301 -3.08 -11.47 4.86
CA GLU A 301 -3.51 -12.83 4.52
C GLU A 301 -2.39 -13.87 4.76
N ALA A 302 -1.16 -13.57 4.36
CA ALA A 302 0.00 -14.40 4.66
C ALA A 302 0.19 -14.57 6.19
N ALA A 303 0.06 -13.48 6.95
CA ALA A 303 0.15 -13.49 8.41
C ALA A 303 -0.99 -14.30 9.05
N LEU A 304 -2.20 -14.24 8.50
CA LEU A 304 -3.34 -15.04 8.94
C LEU A 304 -3.07 -16.54 8.76
N ILE A 305 -2.46 -16.95 7.65
CA ILE A 305 -2.08 -18.36 7.42
C ILE A 305 -1.10 -18.82 8.51
N LYS A 306 -0.04 -18.05 8.81
CA LYS A 306 0.89 -18.40 9.89
C LYS A 306 0.20 -18.48 11.25
N ARG A 307 -0.62 -17.48 11.61
CA ARG A 307 -1.39 -17.47 12.87
C ARG A 307 -2.30 -18.68 12.98
N ARG A 308 -2.99 -19.04 11.89
CA ARG A 308 -3.92 -20.18 11.87
C ARG A 308 -3.20 -21.51 12.06
N VAL A 309 -2.03 -21.68 11.45
CA VAL A 309 -1.28 -22.95 11.44
C VAL A 309 -0.40 -23.12 12.66
N LEU A 310 0.21 -22.04 13.17
CA LEU A 310 1.21 -22.11 14.23
C LEU A 310 0.66 -21.74 15.63
N ALA A 311 -0.45 -21.00 15.71
CA ALA A 311 -0.89 -20.38 16.96
C ALA A 311 -2.42 -20.33 17.15
N GLU A 312 -3.18 -21.25 16.54
CA GLU A 312 -4.65 -21.31 16.66
C GLU A 312 -5.34 -19.96 16.41
N GLY A 313 -5.01 -19.31 15.29
CA GLY A 313 -5.49 -17.97 14.96
C GLY A 313 -4.78 -16.83 15.70
N GLY A 314 -3.64 -17.12 16.33
CA GLY A 314 -2.79 -16.16 17.04
C GLY A 314 -3.03 -16.08 18.55
N SER A 315 -3.98 -16.85 19.08
CA SER A 315 -4.36 -16.84 20.50
C SER A 315 -3.62 -17.87 21.37
N ASN A 316 -3.06 -18.90 20.76
CA ASN A 316 -2.46 -20.03 21.46
C ASN A 316 -0.95 -20.10 21.22
N ARG A 317 -0.16 -19.87 22.29
CA ARG A 317 1.31 -19.88 22.22
C ARG A 317 1.94 -21.23 22.59
N SER A 318 1.14 -22.23 22.97
CA SER A 318 1.65 -23.48 23.55
C SER A 318 2.62 -24.24 22.65
N PHE A 319 2.47 -24.20 21.33
CA PHE A 319 3.42 -24.86 20.43
C PHE A 319 4.77 -24.16 20.40
N TYR A 320 4.78 -22.83 20.43
CA TYR A 320 6.01 -22.05 20.57
C TYR A 320 6.68 -22.36 21.92
N ASP A 321 5.92 -22.28 23.02
CA ASP A 321 6.44 -22.50 24.38
C ASP A 321 7.05 -23.91 24.52
N ASP A 322 6.37 -24.95 24.01
CA ASP A 322 6.88 -26.32 24.06
C ASP A 322 8.19 -26.50 23.27
N ILE A 323 8.41 -25.75 22.18
CA ILE A 323 9.70 -25.76 21.45
C ILE A 323 10.78 -25.04 22.26
N ILE A 324 10.45 -23.92 22.92
CA ILE A 324 11.40 -23.18 23.77
C ILE A 324 11.84 -24.06 24.95
N ASP A 325 10.91 -24.80 25.56
CA ASP A 325 11.20 -25.75 26.63
C ASP A 325 12.10 -26.89 26.12
N ALA A 326 11.83 -27.41 24.91
CA ALA A 326 12.69 -28.42 24.29
C ALA A 326 14.13 -27.91 24.06
N ILE A 327 14.31 -26.64 23.68
CA ILE A 327 15.63 -26.01 23.55
C ILE A 327 16.33 -25.91 24.90
N ASP A 328 15.59 -25.51 25.94
CA ASP A 328 16.16 -25.39 27.29
C ASP A 328 16.59 -26.74 27.86
N ALA A 329 15.89 -27.81 27.49
CA ALA A 329 16.21 -29.17 27.90
C ALA A 329 17.47 -29.77 27.22
N VAL A 330 17.92 -29.25 26.07
CA VAL A 330 19.14 -29.74 25.40
C VAL A 330 20.37 -29.54 26.30
N ASP A 331 21.24 -30.54 26.42
CA ASP A 331 22.43 -30.42 27.26
C ASP A 331 23.36 -29.29 26.76
N LYS A 332 24.02 -28.60 27.71
CA LYS A 332 24.92 -27.48 27.39
C LYS A 332 26.14 -27.89 26.56
N SER A 333 26.56 -29.16 26.65
CA SER A 333 27.64 -29.72 25.84
C SER A 333 27.24 -29.89 24.37
N GLU A 334 25.95 -30.09 24.08
CA GLU A 334 25.42 -30.18 22.73
C GLU A 334 25.01 -28.82 22.18
N MET A 335 24.46 -27.94 23.03
CA MET A 335 24.00 -26.61 22.65
C MET A 335 24.41 -25.55 23.69
N PRO A 336 25.47 -24.76 23.41
CA PRO A 336 25.90 -23.66 24.27
C PRO A 336 24.80 -22.61 24.49
N ARG A 337 24.90 -21.87 25.59
CA ARG A 337 23.89 -20.87 25.99
C ARG A 337 23.62 -19.81 24.92
N ASP A 338 24.68 -19.32 24.27
CA ASP A 338 24.55 -18.27 23.25
C ASP A 338 23.83 -18.81 22.00
N THR A 339 24.13 -20.06 21.63
CA THR A 339 23.42 -20.78 20.56
C THR A 339 21.94 -20.99 20.89
N LYS A 340 21.60 -21.33 22.15
CA LYS A 340 20.21 -21.38 22.61
C LYS A 340 19.51 -20.03 22.45
N GLY A 341 20.16 -18.95 22.92
CA GLY A 341 19.63 -17.59 22.80
C GLY A 341 19.33 -17.21 21.35
N PHE A 342 20.28 -17.49 20.45
CA PHE A 342 20.12 -17.25 19.02
C PHE A 342 18.97 -18.07 18.41
N ILE A 343 18.90 -19.38 18.67
CA ILE A 343 17.83 -20.24 18.12
C ILE A 343 16.45 -19.83 18.63
N LYS A 344 16.33 -19.43 19.91
CA LYS A 344 15.06 -18.93 20.45
C LYS A 344 14.61 -17.64 19.76
N HIS A 345 15.53 -16.72 19.50
CA HIS A 345 15.24 -15.51 18.74
C HIS A 345 14.75 -15.85 17.32
N GLU A 346 15.46 -16.74 16.62
CA GLU A 346 15.07 -17.24 15.29
C GLU A 346 13.67 -17.87 15.29
N ILE A 347 13.31 -18.65 16.32
CA ILE A 347 11.97 -19.25 16.43
C ILE A 347 10.91 -18.18 16.68
N ARG A 348 11.17 -17.19 17.54
CA ARG A 348 10.21 -16.11 17.79
C ARG A 348 9.83 -15.39 16.50
N LEU A 349 10.79 -15.15 15.61
CA LEU A 349 10.57 -14.53 14.30
C LEU A 349 9.74 -15.43 13.37
N ARG A 350 9.67 -16.74 13.60
CA ARG A 350 8.85 -17.65 12.79
C ARG A 350 7.41 -17.79 13.28
N PHE A 351 7.08 -17.36 14.49
CA PHE A 351 5.72 -17.42 15.03
C PHE A 351 5.03 -16.07 14.98
N PHE A 352 3.75 -16.07 14.63
CA PHE A 352 2.92 -14.87 14.58
C PHE A 352 1.82 -14.98 15.63
N PHE A 353 1.70 -13.95 16.47
CA PHE A 353 0.68 -13.83 17.51
C PHE A 353 -0.10 -12.54 17.32
N GLU A 354 -1.41 -12.58 17.63
CA GLU A 354 -2.31 -11.42 17.61
C GLU A 354 -2.12 -10.45 16.43
N LYS A 355 -1.24 -9.45 16.57
CA LYS A 355 -0.99 -8.36 15.61
C LYS A 355 0.26 -8.53 14.75
N ASP A 356 1.06 -9.59 14.96
CA ASP A 356 2.28 -9.83 14.20
C ASP A 356 1.98 -9.88 12.68
N SER A 357 2.76 -9.13 11.91
CA SER A 357 2.70 -9.00 10.45
C SER A 357 4.05 -9.32 9.83
N PHE A 358 4.09 -9.65 8.54
CA PHE A 358 5.33 -9.66 7.78
C PHE A 358 5.85 -8.24 7.55
N HIS A 359 7.19 -8.14 7.46
CA HIS A 359 7.89 -6.92 7.08
C HIS A 359 8.94 -7.26 6.02
N PHE A 360 9.07 -6.38 5.03
CA PHE A 360 10.15 -6.43 4.05
C PHE A 360 11.14 -5.32 4.36
N TYR A 361 12.42 -5.65 4.36
CA TYR A 361 13.49 -4.67 4.50
C TYR A 361 14.00 -4.31 3.11
N LEU A 362 14.12 -3.02 2.79
CA LEU A 362 14.85 -2.59 1.61
C LEU A 362 16.33 -2.86 1.86
N ASP A 363 16.91 -3.64 0.95
CA ASP A 363 18.24 -4.25 1.05
C ASP A 363 19.32 -3.32 1.64
N GLY A 364 19.91 -3.76 2.75
CA GLY A 364 21.10 -3.16 3.37
C GLY A 364 21.90 -4.16 4.21
N GLY A 365 21.52 -5.44 4.18
CA GLY A 365 22.03 -6.44 5.11
C GLY A 365 22.30 -7.76 4.43
N THR A 366 23.57 -8.11 4.31
CA THR A 366 24.05 -9.44 3.92
C THR A 366 23.31 -10.55 4.66
N GLU A 367 22.92 -11.60 3.90
CA GLU A 367 22.47 -12.89 4.41
C GLU A 367 23.27 -13.29 5.66
N THR A 368 22.60 -13.29 6.81
CA THR A 368 23.18 -13.82 8.04
C THR A 368 22.30 -14.94 8.57
N SER A 369 22.58 -16.16 8.13
CA SER A 369 22.76 -17.31 9.04
C SER A 369 23.15 -18.55 8.24
N GLY A 370 24.26 -19.18 8.63
CA GLY A 370 24.70 -20.45 8.05
C GLY A 370 23.74 -21.62 8.35
N PRO A 371 24.03 -22.85 7.88
CA PRO A 371 23.11 -23.99 7.93
C PRO A 371 22.79 -24.56 9.33
N VAL A 372 23.50 -24.12 10.39
CA VAL A 372 23.46 -24.74 11.73
C VAL A 372 22.19 -24.44 12.54
N PRO A 373 21.63 -23.21 12.56
CA PRO A 373 20.41 -22.89 13.32
C PRO A 373 19.18 -23.60 12.77
N PHE A 374 19.08 -23.74 11.45
CA PHE A 374 17.93 -24.35 10.79
C PHE A 374 17.74 -25.82 11.16
N TYR A 375 18.83 -26.58 11.27
CA TYR A 375 18.79 -27.99 11.68
C TYR A 375 18.14 -28.17 13.06
N TRP A 376 18.51 -27.35 14.04
CA TRP A 376 17.98 -27.45 15.40
C TRP A 376 16.50 -27.09 15.48
N ILE A 377 16.08 -26.03 14.79
CA ILE A 377 14.68 -25.61 14.71
C ILE A 377 13.85 -26.73 14.09
N GLU A 378 14.30 -27.28 12.97
CA GLU A 378 13.60 -28.37 12.30
C GLU A 378 13.51 -29.60 13.21
N ARG A 379 14.63 -30.05 13.80
CA ARG A 379 14.66 -31.25 14.63
C ARG A 379 13.75 -31.15 15.85
N LEU A 380 13.91 -30.08 16.65
CA LEU A 380 13.16 -29.91 17.90
C LEU A 380 11.67 -29.69 17.64
N SER A 381 11.30 -28.95 16.59
CA SER A 381 9.89 -28.83 16.22
C SER A 381 9.28 -30.16 15.77
N LYS A 382 10.02 -31.04 15.06
CA LYS A 382 9.56 -32.41 14.75
C LYS A 382 9.30 -33.20 16.03
N GLU A 383 10.25 -33.18 16.96
CA GLU A 383 10.16 -33.93 18.23
C GLU A 383 8.95 -33.48 19.06
N VAL A 384 8.73 -32.17 19.18
CA VAL A 384 7.55 -31.62 19.86
C VAL A 384 6.26 -32.05 19.19
N LEU A 385 6.16 -31.95 17.85
CA LEU A 385 4.97 -32.39 17.12
C LEU A 385 4.68 -33.87 17.32
N GLU A 386 5.70 -34.74 17.28
CA GLU A 386 5.53 -36.18 17.52
C GLU A 386 5.07 -36.48 18.97
N SER A 387 5.49 -35.66 19.94
CA SER A 387 5.01 -35.78 21.33
C SER A 387 3.49 -35.57 21.46
N TYR A 388 2.89 -34.81 20.53
CA TYR A 388 1.45 -34.55 20.53
C TYR A 388 0.61 -35.71 20.00
N LYS A 389 1.22 -36.77 19.47
CA LYS A 389 0.52 -37.96 18.99
C LYS A 389 -0.39 -38.59 20.05
N SER A 390 0.00 -38.56 21.31
CA SER A 390 -0.78 -39.15 22.42
C SER A 390 -1.93 -38.27 22.90
N HIS A 391 -2.04 -37.02 22.43
CA HIS A 391 -3.07 -36.10 22.90
C HIS A 391 -4.47 -36.48 22.36
N PRO A 392 -5.55 -36.17 23.10
CA PRO A 392 -6.91 -36.50 22.67
C PRO A 392 -7.29 -35.84 21.33
N ALA A 393 -8.09 -36.56 20.54
CA ALA A 393 -8.69 -36.03 19.31
C ALA A 393 -9.48 -34.74 19.57
N GLY A 394 -9.41 -33.80 18.62
CA GLY A 394 -10.08 -32.49 18.74
C GLY A 394 -9.34 -31.45 19.58
N THR A 395 -8.22 -31.80 20.22
CA THR A 395 -7.37 -30.79 20.89
C THR A 395 -6.44 -30.10 19.88
N TRP A 396 -6.08 -28.84 20.16
CA TRP A 396 -5.13 -28.07 19.35
C TRP A 396 -3.81 -28.82 19.10
N LYS A 397 -3.19 -29.36 20.16
CA LYS A 397 -1.95 -30.15 20.07
C LYS A 397 -2.11 -31.37 19.16
N ARG A 398 -3.24 -32.08 19.26
CA ARG A 398 -3.52 -33.22 18.38
C ARG A 398 -3.74 -32.78 16.92
N THR A 399 -4.41 -31.66 16.67
CA THR A 399 -4.55 -31.07 15.33
C THR A 399 -3.19 -30.75 14.72
N LEU A 400 -2.26 -30.15 15.49
CA LEU A 400 -0.89 -29.88 15.06
C LEU A 400 -0.14 -31.16 14.66
N TYR A 401 -0.31 -32.26 15.40
CA TYR A 401 0.27 -33.55 15.04
C TYR A 401 -0.28 -34.10 13.71
N GLU A 402 -1.60 -34.00 13.52
CA GLU A 402 -2.27 -34.47 12.32
C GLU A 402 -1.85 -33.68 11.07
N SER A 403 -1.59 -32.38 11.21
CA SER A 403 -1.08 -31.49 10.15
C SER A 403 0.43 -31.22 10.21
N ARG A 404 1.22 -32.05 10.91
CA ARG A 404 2.64 -31.79 11.21
C ARG A 404 3.53 -31.45 10.01
N HIS A 405 3.25 -32.01 8.84
CA HIS A 405 4.00 -31.69 7.61
C HIS A 405 3.75 -30.26 7.12
N ASP A 406 2.50 -29.82 7.20
CA ASP A 406 2.10 -28.46 6.85
C ASP A 406 2.65 -27.47 7.87
N VAL A 407 2.55 -27.80 9.17
CA VAL A 407 3.12 -27.00 10.27
C VAL A 407 4.62 -26.78 10.06
N GLN A 408 5.38 -27.84 9.74
CA GLN A 408 6.81 -27.72 9.46
C GLN A 408 7.09 -26.87 8.22
N SER A 409 6.29 -27.03 7.15
CA SER A 409 6.48 -26.26 5.92
C SER A 409 6.24 -24.76 6.15
N VAL A 410 5.22 -24.41 6.94
CA VAL A 410 4.94 -23.02 7.32
C VAL A 410 5.98 -22.46 8.29
N LEU A 411 6.46 -23.26 9.24
CA LEU A 411 7.50 -22.85 10.20
C LEU A 411 8.82 -22.49 9.51
N ARG A 412 9.13 -23.12 8.37
CA ARG A 412 10.32 -22.82 7.57
C ARG A 412 10.29 -21.43 6.93
N VAL A 413 9.10 -20.85 6.76
CA VAL A 413 8.96 -19.50 6.18
C VAL A 413 9.38 -18.46 7.21
N TYR A 414 10.44 -17.71 6.90
CA TYR A 414 10.98 -16.66 7.75
C TYR A 414 10.19 -15.35 7.62
N HIS A 415 10.21 -14.53 8.66
CA HIS A 415 9.43 -13.29 8.76
C HIS A 415 10.06 -12.11 8.03
N ALA A 416 11.40 -12.03 7.99
CA ALA A 416 12.11 -11.07 7.17
C ALA A 416 12.36 -11.66 5.78
N CYS A 417 11.76 -11.04 4.77
CA CYS A 417 12.18 -11.25 3.39
C CYS A 417 13.03 -10.03 2.99
N THR A 418 14.27 -10.28 2.63
CA THR A 418 15.18 -9.31 2.00
C THR A 418 14.81 -9.08 0.56
#